data_AF-A0A965VK70-F1
#
_entry.id   AF-A0A965VK70-F1
#
_cell.length_a   1.000
_cell.length_b   1.000
_cell.length_c   1.000
_cell.angle_alpha   90.00
_cell.angle_beta   90.00
_cell.angle_gamma   90.00
#
_symmetry.space_group_name_H-M   'P 1'
#
loop_
_entity.id
_entity.type
_entity.pdbx_description
1 polymer ?
#
loop_
_entity_poly.entity_id
_entity_poly.type
_entity_poly.pdbx_seq_one_letter_code
_entity_poly.pdbx_strand_id
1 'polypeptide(L)'
;MCEENEDTVNDTNFFHHRVLVVAFEGWNDAGDAASTAVTTIQENVSTTPLLVMESETYYDYQYSRPLATFDSDGNRDIHWPTTTFYGPRV
;
A
#
# COMPACT_ATOMS: atom_id res chain seq x y z
N MET A 1 -36.46 -21.36 23.74
CA MET A 1 -35.23 -20.84 24.37
C MET A 1 -34.10 -21.48 23.61
N CYS A 2 -33.66 -20.83 22.55
CA CYS A 2 -32.59 -21.32 21.68
C CYS A 2 -31.36 -20.51 22.06
N GLU A 3 -30.29 -21.22 22.42
CA GLU A 3 -29.02 -20.67 22.87
C GLU A 3 -28.40 -19.75 21.81
N GLU A 4 -27.89 -18.62 22.28
CA GLU A 4 -27.06 -17.70 21.50
C GLU A 4 -25.77 -18.43 21.13
N ASN A 5 -25.52 -18.64 19.83
CA ASN A 5 -24.20 -18.98 19.34
C ASN A 5 -23.51 -17.67 18.95
N GLU A 6 -22.57 -17.25 19.79
CA GLU A 6 -21.56 -16.23 19.51
C GLU A 6 -20.74 -16.67 18.29
N ASP A 7 -21.17 -16.26 17.09
CA ASP A 7 -20.31 -16.26 15.91
C ASP A 7 -19.29 -15.12 16.04
N THR A 8 -18.36 -15.24 16.99
CA THR A 8 -17.08 -14.52 16.91
C THR A 8 -16.28 -15.18 15.80
N VAL A 9 -16.53 -14.77 14.56
CA VAL A 9 -15.70 -15.13 13.41
C VAL A 9 -14.29 -14.67 13.72
N ASN A 10 -13.44 -15.64 14.05
CA ASN A 10 -12.03 -15.44 14.32
C ASN A 10 -11.36 -15.07 12.99
N ASP A 11 -11.35 -13.77 12.68
CA ASP A 11 -10.83 -13.16 11.45
C ASP A 11 -9.29 -13.14 11.41
N THR A 12 -8.66 -14.24 11.85
CA THR A 12 -7.20 -14.43 11.86
C THR A 12 -6.70 -15.09 10.58
N ASN A 13 -7.58 -15.34 9.60
CA ASN A 13 -7.29 -16.22 8.47
C ASN A 13 -6.98 -15.48 7.14
N PHE A 14 -6.75 -14.17 7.16
CA PHE A 14 -6.36 -13.43 5.95
C PHE A 14 -5.03 -13.93 5.35
N PHE A 15 -4.05 -14.25 6.22
CA PHE A 15 -2.69 -14.59 5.81
C PHE A 15 -2.47 -16.06 5.48
N HIS A 16 -3.40 -16.95 5.84
CA HIS A 16 -3.10 -18.39 5.87
C HIS A 16 -2.92 -19.04 4.49
N HIS A 17 -3.11 -18.30 3.40
CA HIS A 17 -2.82 -18.73 2.03
C HIS A 17 -2.31 -17.58 1.13
N ARG A 18 -1.87 -16.45 1.71
CA ARG A 18 -1.46 -15.27 0.94
C ARG A 18 -0.10 -14.78 1.42
N VAL A 19 0.83 -14.62 0.49
CA VAL A 19 2.14 -14.03 0.75
C VAL A 19 2.01 -12.51 0.62
N LEU A 20 2.37 -11.79 1.67
CA LEU A 20 2.54 -10.34 1.64
C LEU A 20 4.02 -10.05 1.35
N VAL A 21 4.27 -9.31 0.26
CA VAL A 21 5.59 -8.77 -0.06
C VAL A 21 5.60 -7.29 0.28
N VAL A 22 6.59 -6.86 1.05
CA VAL A 22 6.71 -5.47 1.53
C VAL A 22 8.09 -4.94 1.16
N ALA A 23 8.12 -3.75 0.58
CA ALA A 23 9.32 -2.97 0.36
C ALA A 23 9.02 -1.50 0.63
N PHE A 24 10.03 -0.79 1.12
CA PHE A 24 9.96 0.64 1.37
C PHE A 24 11.16 1.31 0.69
N GLU A 25 10.94 2.48 0.13
CA GLU A 25 12.02 3.37 -0.30
C GLU A 25 12.80 3.91 0.92
N GLY A 26 14.05 4.30 0.71
CA GLY A 26 14.88 4.96 1.72
C GLY A 26 15.98 4.08 2.28
N TRP A 27 16.09 4.01 3.62
CA TRP A 27 17.31 3.48 4.27
C TRP A 27 17.58 2.00 3.96
N ASN A 28 16.53 1.18 3.83
CA ASN A 28 16.66 -0.25 3.51
C ASN A 28 16.82 -0.52 2.01
N ASP A 29 16.93 0.51 1.17
CA ASP A 29 16.71 0.43 -0.27
C ASP A 29 17.90 0.94 -1.08
N ALA A 30 19.05 0.30 -0.88
CA ALA A 30 20.28 0.68 -1.56
C ALA A 30 20.13 0.51 -3.09
N GLY A 31 20.24 1.62 -3.83
CA GLY A 31 20.08 1.64 -5.28
C GLY A 31 18.68 1.24 -5.74
N ASP A 32 17.66 1.54 -4.92
CA ASP A 32 16.24 1.31 -5.20
C ASP A 32 15.89 -0.18 -5.44
N ALA A 33 16.73 -1.09 -4.94
CA ALA A 33 16.63 -2.52 -5.25
C ALA A 33 15.34 -3.18 -4.73
N ALA A 34 14.95 -2.89 -3.49
CA ALA A 34 13.76 -3.46 -2.85
C ALA A 34 12.48 -2.84 -3.40
N SER A 35 12.41 -1.51 -3.51
CA SER A 35 11.24 -0.82 -4.06
C SER A 35 11.01 -1.24 -5.53
N THR A 36 12.08 -1.26 -6.34
CA THR A 36 11.99 -1.72 -7.74
C THR A 36 11.54 -3.17 -7.84
N ALA A 37 11.99 -4.06 -6.94
CA ALA A 37 11.56 -5.45 -6.95
C ALA A 37 10.05 -5.60 -6.72
N VAL A 38 9.48 -4.89 -5.73
CA VAL A 38 8.03 -4.91 -5.48
C VAL A 38 7.24 -4.26 -6.62
N THR A 39 7.69 -3.10 -7.12
CA THR A 39 7.04 -2.43 -8.26
C THR A 39 7.05 -3.34 -9.50
N THR A 40 8.15 -4.03 -9.77
CA THR A 40 8.24 -5.00 -10.86
C THR A 40 7.24 -6.14 -10.68
N ILE A 41 7.10 -6.69 -9.48
CA ILE A 41 6.10 -7.73 -9.20
C ILE A 41 4.68 -7.18 -9.42
N GLN A 42 4.39 -5.98 -8.92
CA GLN A 42 3.09 -5.32 -9.07
C GLN A 42 2.72 -5.08 -10.54
N GLU A 43 3.67 -4.67 -11.38
CA GLU A 43 3.45 -4.43 -12.81
C GLU A 43 3.20 -5.73 -13.59
N ASN A 44 3.81 -6.84 -13.15
CA ASN A 44 3.70 -8.13 -13.83
C ASN A 44 2.56 -9.02 -13.29
N VAL A 45 1.96 -8.66 -12.16
CA VAL A 45 0.84 -9.38 -11.54
C VAL A 45 -0.39 -8.49 -11.56
N SER A 46 -1.52 -9.01 -12.02
CA SER A 46 -2.78 -8.25 -12.01
C SER A 46 -3.24 -7.95 -10.59
N THR A 47 -2.88 -6.77 -10.09
CA THR A 47 -3.22 -6.28 -8.76
C THR A 47 -4.00 -4.96 -8.85
N THR A 48 -4.78 -4.66 -7.83
CA THR A 48 -5.51 -3.40 -7.67
C THR A 48 -5.20 -2.82 -6.30
N PRO A 49 -5.18 -1.47 -6.15
CA PRO A 49 -5.02 -0.85 -4.85
C PRO A 49 -6.20 -1.25 -3.94
N LEU A 50 -5.88 -1.74 -2.75
CA LEU A 50 -6.85 -2.18 -1.74
C LEU A 50 -6.99 -1.18 -0.61
N LEU A 51 -5.86 -0.61 -0.17
CA LEU A 51 -5.79 0.34 0.94
C LEU A 51 -4.65 1.31 0.69
N VAL A 52 -4.90 2.59 0.90
CA VAL A 52 -3.87 3.63 0.95
C VAL A 52 -3.74 4.07 2.39
N MET A 53 -2.52 4.04 2.93
CA MET A 53 -2.26 4.51 4.29
C MET A 53 -2.34 6.04 4.32
N GLU A 54 -3.00 6.56 5.35
CA GLU A 54 -3.01 8.00 5.63
C GLU A 54 -1.56 8.47 5.90
N SER A 55 -1.10 9.50 5.19
CA SER A 55 0.30 9.90 5.20
C SER A 55 0.70 10.82 6.34
N GLU A 56 -0.20 11.68 6.84
CA GLU A 56 0.05 12.67 7.89
C GLU A 56 0.50 12.01 9.21
N THR A 57 0.04 10.78 9.45
CA THR A 57 0.37 10.01 10.65
C THR A 57 1.78 9.42 10.62
N TYR A 58 2.35 9.18 9.43
CA TYR A 58 3.59 8.39 9.28
C TYR A 58 4.73 9.10 8.56
N TYR A 59 4.46 10.18 7.83
CA TYR A 59 5.47 10.90 7.05
C TYR A 59 5.74 12.30 7.61
N ASP A 60 7.03 12.61 7.77
CA ASP A 60 7.47 13.99 7.95
C ASP A 60 7.59 14.66 6.58
N TYR A 61 6.69 15.59 6.26
CA TYR A 61 6.66 16.27 4.95
C TYR A 61 7.83 17.24 4.70
N GLN A 62 8.64 17.56 5.72
CA GLN A 62 9.87 18.30 5.52
C GLN A 62 10.99 17.40 5.00
N TYR A 63 10.94 16.11 5.36
CA TYR A 63 11.86 15.08 4.90
C TYR A 63 11.37 14.42 3.60
N SER A 64 10.18 13.83 3.61
CA SER A 64 9.52 13.22 2.45
C SER A 64 8.58 14.24 1.81
N ARG A 65 9.13 15.06 0.92
CA ARG A 65 8.40 16.19 0.34
C ARG A 65 7.36 15.72 -0.70
N PRO A 66 6.12 16.23 -0.65
CA PRO A 66 5.13 16.00 -1.71
C PRO A 66 5.63 16.50 -3.06
N LEU A 67 5.33 15.77 -4.12
CA LEU A 67 5.69 16.14 -5.49
C LEU A 67 4.54 16.91 -6.14
N ALA A 68 4.82 18.13 -6.60
CA ALA A 68 3.87 18.89 -7.42
C ALA A 68 4.08 18.55 -8.90
N THR A 69 3.04 18.06 -9.55
CA THR A 69 3.00 17.71 -10.98
C THR A 69 1.90 18.53 -11.68
N PHE A 70 1.80 18.40 -13.00
CA PHE A 70 0.68 18.91 -13.78
C PHE A 70 0.01 17.76 -14.50
N ASP A 71 -1.32 17.72 -14.48
CA ASP A 71 -2.10 16.75 -15.25
C ASP A 71 -2.12 17.11 -16.75
N SER A 72 -2.80 16.29 -17.56
CA SER A 72 -2.92 16.50 -19.01
C SER A 72 -3.65 17.80 -19.37
N ASP A 73 -4.46 18.33 -18.46
CA ASP A 73 -5.26 19.54 -18.65
C ASP A 73 -4.53 20.80 -18.13
N GLY A 74 -3.32 20.62 -17.58
CA GLY A 74 -2.49 21.69 -17.03
C GLY A 74 -2.86 22.13 -15.61
N ASN A 75 -3.73 21.38 -14.92
CA ASN A 75 -4.02 21.63 -13.51
C ASN A 75 -2.88 21.08 -12.65
N ARG A 76 -2.60 21.76 -11.55
CA ARG A 76 -1.59 21.31 -10.58
C ARG A 76 -2.13 20.11 -9.80
N ASP A 77 -1.39 19.01 -9.82
CA ASP A 77 -1.62 17.84 -8.98
C ASP A 77 -0.53 17.73 -7.91
N ILE A 78 -0.86 17.18 -6.74
CA ILE A 78 0.08 17.04 -5.62
C ILE A 78 0.06 15.58 -5.17
N HIS A 79 1.17 14.89 -5.39
CA HIS A 79 1.40 13.53 -4.92
C HIS A 79 2.04 13.56 -3.53
N TRP A 80 1.24 13.19 -2.54
CA TRP A 80 1.70 13.00 -1.17
C TRP A 80 2.44 11.66 -1.03
N PRO A 81 3.50 11.58 -0.23
CA PRO A 81 4.15 10.31 0.06
C PRO A 81 3.18 9.39 0.80
N THR A 82 3.05 8.14 0.38
CA THR A 82 2.13 7.19 1.02
C THR A 82 2.62 5.74 0.86
N THR A 83 2.07 4.84 1.66
CA THR A 83 2.22 3.39 1.50
C THR A 83 0.89 2.82 1.03
N THR A 84 0.88 2.11 -0.09
CA THR A 84 -0.34 1.52 -0.66
C THR A 84 -0.24 -0.01 -0.67
N PHE A 85 -1.30 -0.67 -0.23
CA PHE A 85 -1.47 -2.11 -0.30
C PHE A 85 -2.15 -2.47 -1.62
N TYR A 86 -1.57 -3.45 -2.31
CA TYR A 86 -2.10 -4.01 -3.55
C TYR A 86 -2.45 -5.48 -3.36
N GLY A 87 -3.44 -5.95 -4.11
CA GLY A 87 -3.77 -7.37 -4.14
C GLY A 87 -4.70 -7.73 -5.30
N PRO A 88 -5.02 -9.02 -5.47
CA PRO A 88 -5.90 -9.48 -6.53
C PRO A 88 -7.31 -8.89 -6.33
N ARG A 89 -7.95 -8.52 -7.44
CA ARG A 89 -9.35 -8.12 -7.46
C ARG A 89 -10.22 -9.32 -7.09
N VAL A 90 -10.95 -9.24 -5.98
CA VAL A 90 -11.95 -10.24 -5.56
C VAL A 90 -13.27 -10.04 -6.27
#